data_AF-A0A0G1WCE7-F1
#
_entry.id   AF-A0A0G1WCE7-F1
#
_cell.length_a   1.000
_cell.length_b   1.000
_cell.length_c   1.000
_cell.angle_alpha   90.00
_cell.angle_beta   90.00
_cell.angle_gamma   90.00
#
_symmetry.space_group_name_H-M   'P 1'
#
loop_
_entity.id
_entity.type
_entity.pdbx_description
1 polymer ?
#
loop_
_entity_poly.entity_id
_entity_poly.type
_entity_poly.pdbx_seq_one_letter_code
_entity_poly.pdbx_strand_id
1 'polypeptide(L)'
;MTDRKIIDVEQHRLFSRDISEFGLDRIQNITIEVSGILPTMLHFGNIHVETAGESRKFIIKYVPHPDKVKDVIFKQHEEFMKSRMGRSSL
;
A
#
# COMPACT_ATOMS: atom_id res chain seq x y z
N MET A 1 14.65 -2.38 -17.11
CA MET A 1 13.66 -1.35 -16.72
C MET A 1 12.28 -1.85 -17.10
N THR A 2 11.40 -2.03 -16.12
CA THR A 2 9.93 -1.92 -16.25
C THR A 2 9.40 -1.64 -14.84
N ASP A 3 8.66 -0.55 -14.72
CA ASP A 3 8.23 0.07 -13.47
C ASP A 3 7.15 -0.75 -12.76
N ARG A 4 7.38 -1.09 -11.49
CA ARG A 4 6.43 -1.85 -10.66
C ARG A 4 5.71 -0.87 -9.74
N LYS A 5 4.58 -0.35 -10.21
CA LYS A 5 3.68 0.53 -9.45
C LYS A 5 2.55 -0.31 -8.86
N ILE A 6 2.22 -0.07 -7.60
CA ILE A 6 1.00 -0.61 -6.97
C ILE A 6 -0.13 0.36 -7.31
N ILE A 7 -1.20 -0.15 -7.93
CA ILE A 7 -2.37 0.62 -8.30
C ILE A 7 -3.54 0.09 -7.46
N ASP A 8 -3.99 0.90 -6.50
CA ASP A 8 -5.22 0.65 -5.79
C ASP A 8 -6.40 1.34 -6.50
N VAL A 9 -7.54 0.67 -6.59
CA VAL A 9 -8.72 1.15 -7.33
C VAL A 9 -9.97 0.96 -6.49
N GLU A 10 -10.40 2.03 -5.84
CA GLU A 10 -11.71 2.11 -5.18
C GLU A 10 -12.68 3.03 -5.91
N GLN A 11 -13.95 2.60 -5.98
CA GLN A 11 -14.97 3.22 -6.82
C GLN A 11 -16.00 3.96 -5.95
N HIS A 12 -15.69 5.21 -5.59
CA HIS A 12 -16.71 6.18 -5.17
C HIS A 12 -17.43 6.67 -6.44
N ARG A 13 -18.77 6.71 -6.45
CA ARG A 13 -19.65 6.94 -7.62
C ARG A 13 -19.11 7.94 -8.67
N LEU A 14 -19.25 7.55 -9.96
CA LEU A 14 -19.09 8.32 -11.22
C LEU A 14 -17.98 9.40 -11.27
N PHE A 15 -16.75 8.96 -11.01
CA PHE A 15 -15.51 9.47 -11.62
C PHE A 15 -14.73 10.57 -10.88
N SER A 16 -14.35 10.34 -9.61
CA SER A 16 -13.07 10.87 -9.09
C SER A 16 -12.14 9.71 -8.85
N ARG A 17 -11.01 9.68 -9.57
CA ARG A 17 -10.02 8.60 -9.52
C ARG A 17 -8.70 9.17 -9.02
N ASP A 18 -8.45 9.05 -7.72
CA ASP A 18 -7.15 9.41 -7.14
C ASP A 18 -6.18 8.23 -7.29
N ILE A 19 -5.60 8.07 -8.48
CA ILE A 19 -4.47 7.15 -8.67
C ILE A 19 -3.23 7.81 -8.09
N SER A 20 -2.74 7.30 -6.97
CA SER A 20 -1.48 7.72 -6.38
C SER A 20 -0.46 6.58 -6.47
N GLU A 21 0.68 6.85 -7.10
CA GLU A 21 1.73 5.87 -7.32
C GLU A 21 2.98 6.28 -6.54
N PHE A 22 3.49 5.40 -5.68
CA PHE A 22 4.76 5.62 -4.98
C PHE A 22 5.72 4.45 -5.21
N GLY A 23 7.02 4.74 -5.22
CA GLY A 23 8.06 3.72 -5.32
C GLY A 23 8.10 2.87 -4.06
N LEU A 24 8.28 1.56 -4.22
CA LEU A 24 8.39 0.64 -3.08
C LEU A 24 9.56 1.01 -2.15
N ASP A 25 10.66 1.56 -2.65
CA ASP A 25 11.79 2.08 -1.84
C ASP A 25 11.42 3.23 -0.91
N ARG A 26 10.32 3.93 -1.18
CA ARG A 26 9.94 5.10 -0.40
C ARG A 26 8.93 4.78 0.69
N ILE A 27 8.46 3.54 0.82
CA ILE A 27 7.55 3.16 1.90
C ILE A 27 8.28 3.29 3.24
N GLN A 28 7.72 4.08 4.15
CA GLN A 28 8.21 4.22 5.52
C GLN A 28 7.39 3.38 6.49
N ASN A 29 6.07 3.46 6.37
CA ASN A 29 5.17 2.75 7.28
C ASN A 29 3.85 2.39 6.59
N ILE A 30 3.27 1.27 7.02
CA ILE A 30 1.94 0.79 6.60
C ILE A 30 1.12 0.48 7.85
N THR A 31 0.05 1.24 8.05
CA THR A 31 -0.86 1.10 9.20
C THR A 31 -2.23 0.61 8.73
N ILE A 32 -2.80 -0.34 9.46
CA ILE A 32 -4.18 -0.80 9.25
C ILE A 32 -5.07 -0.13 10.28
N GLU A 33 -6.18 0.43 9.82
CA GLU A 33 -7.23 0.99 10.66
C GLU A 33 -8.51 0.19 10.45
N VAL A 34 -8.96 -0.53 11.47
CA VAL A 34 -10.27 -1.19 11.52
C VAL A 34 -11.06 -0.54 12.64
N SER A 35 -12.23 0.02 12.35
CA SER A 35 -13.04 0.72 13.34
C SER A 35 -14.48 0.21 13.34
N GLY A 36 -14.96 -0.19 14.52
CA GLY A 36 -16.32 -0.68 14.74
C GLY A 36 -16.50 -2.18 14.56
N ILE A 37 -17.67 -2.66 14.99
CA ILE A 37 -17.98 -4.10 15.07
C ILE A 37 -18.16 -4.72 13.67
N LEU A 38 -18.87 -4.04 12.75
CA LEU A 38 -19.14 -4.58 11.42
C LEU A 38 -17.87 -4.75 10.57
N PRO A 39 -16.97 -3.76 10.45
CA PRO A 39 -15.73 -3.95 9.69
C PRO A 39 -14.82 -5.00 10.32
N THR A 40 -14.78 -5.11 11.65
CA THR A 40 -14.02 -6.17 12.34
C THR A 40 -14.56 -7.56 12.00
N MET A 41 -15.88 -7.76 12.10
CA MET A 41 -16.52 -9.06 11.83
C MET A 41 -16.44 -9.45 10.34
N LEU A 42 -16.57 -8.48 9.45
CA LEU A 42 -16.50 -8.70 8.00
C LEU A 42 -15.06 -8.67 7.46
N HIS A 43 -14.06 -8.43 8.31
CA HIS A 43 -12.65 -8.31 7.96
C HIS A 43 -12.37 -7.22 6.91
N PHE A 44 -12.94 -6.03 7.11
CA PHE A 44 -12.66 -4.85 6.29
C PHE A 44 -11.99 -3.74 7.12
N GLY A 45 -11.11 -2.98 6.49
CA GLY A 45 -10.46 -1.82 7.12
C GLY A 45 -9.82 -0.89 6.10
N ASN A 46 -9.21 0.18 6.58
CA ASN A 46 -8.44 1.10 5.75
C ASN A 46 -6.95 0.81 5.91
N ILE A 47 -6.16 0.99 4.86
CA ILE A 47 -4.71 0.94 4.89
C ILE A 47 -4.16 2.33 4.66
N HIS A 48 -3.33 2.79 5.58
CA HIS A 48 -2.60 4.05 5.50
C HIS A 48 -1.14 3.76 5.14
N VAL A 49 -0.66 4.36 4.06
CA VAL A 49 0.75 4.27 3.64
C VAL A 49 1.42 5.63 3.78
N GLU A 50 2.52 5.65 4.50
CA GLU A 50 3.38 6.81 4.68
C GLU A 50 4.66 6.62 3.88
N THR A 51 5.07 7.65 3.13
CA THR A 51 6.25 7.59 2.26
C THR A 51 7.28 8.63 2.64
N ALA A 52 8.55 8.31 2.36
CA ALA A 52 9.68 9.18 2.62
C ALA A 52 9.63 10.40 1.71
N GLY A 53 9.70 11.60 2.30
CA GLY A 53 9.82 12.85 1.54
C GLY A 53 8.52 13.37 0.92
N GLU A 54 7.38 12.74 1.17
CA GLU A 54 6.07 13.32 0.87
C GLU A 54 5.29 13.61 2.15
N SER A 55 4.66 14.79 2.20
CA SER A 55 3.75 15.16 3.30
C SER A 55 2.39 14.47 3.19
N ARG A 56 2.11 13.80 2.06
CA ARG A 56 0.82 13.18 1.76
C ARG A 56 0.80 11.75 2.28
N LYS A 57 -0.22 11.43 3.09
CA LYS A 57 -0.56 10.06 3.48
C LYS A 57 -1.48 9.47 2.42
N PHE A 58 -1.20 8.26 1.98
CA PHE A 58 -2.07 7.53 1.05
C PHE A 58 -3.02 6.65 1.86
N ILE A 59 -4.31 6.68 1.50
CA ILE A 59 -5.35 5.91 2.19
C ILE A 59 -6.08 5.06 1.16
N ILE A 60 -6.01 3.75 1.36
CA ILE A 60 -6.77 2.73 0.65
C ILE A 60 -7.94 2.39 1.58
N LYS A 61 -9.19 2.68 1.20
CA LYS A 61 -10.34 2.49 2.11
C LYS A 61 -11.00 1.14 1.85
N TYR A 62 -11.85 0.73 2.79
CA TYR A 62 -12.75 -0.43 2.70
C TYR A 62 -12.10 -1.70 2.10
N VAL A 63 -10.86 -1.97 2.51
CA VAL A 63 -10.04 -3.08 2.03
C VAL A 63 -10.52 -4.38 2.68
N PRO A 64 -10.91 -5.39 1.89
CA PRO A 64 -11.12 -6.73 2.42
C PRO A 64 -9.78 -7.36 2.84
N HIS A 65 -9.75 -7.94 4.03
CA HIS A 65 -8.55 -8.56 4.63
C HIS A 65 -7.32 -7.63 4.56
N PRO A 66 -7.38 -6.45 5.21
CA PRO A 66 -6.32 -5.44 5.11
C PRO A 66 -4.95 -5.95 5.61
N ASP A 67 -4.95 -6.94 6.50
CA ASP A 67 -3.79 -7.71 6.96
C ASP A 67 -3.06 -8.39 5.79
N LYS A 68 -3.79 -9.13 4.96
CA LYS A 68 -3.20 -9.83 3.80
C LYS A 68 -2.64 -8.86 2.78
N VAL A 69 -3.34 -7.75 2.55
CA VAL A 69 -2.87 -6.71 1.62
C VAL A 69 -1.59 -6.07 2.13
N LYS A 70 -1.52 -5.75 3.43
CA LYS A 70 -0.29 -5.28 4.09
C LYS A 70 0.86 -6.26 3.89
N ASP A 71 0.64 -7.55 4.12
CA ASP A 71 1.66 -8.59 3.96
C ASP A 71 2.19 -8.68 2.53
N VAL A 72 1.30 -8.58 1.53
CA VAL A 72 1.69 -8.54 0.11
C VAL A 72 2.56 -7.33 -0.19
N ILE A 73 2.20 -6.15 0.31
CA ILE A 73 2.98 -4.92 0.10
C ILE A 73 4.37 -5.06 0.76
N PHE A 74 4.43 -5.57 2.00
CA PHE A 74 5.69 -5.81 2.70
C PHE A 74 6.58 -6.81 1.95
N LYS A 75 6.02 -7.94 1.50
CA LYS A 75 6.77 -8.93 0.73
C LYS A 75 7.36 -8.33 -0.55
N GLN A 76 6.58 -7.55 -1.29
CA GLN A 76 7.08 -6.88 -2.49
C GLN A 76 8.17 -5.85 -2.17
N HIS A 77 8.02 -5.10 -1.07
CA HIS A 77 9.04 -4.17 -0.60
C HIS A 77 10.35 -4.91 -0.26
N GLU A 78 10.29 -6.01 0.48
CA GLU A 78 11.47 -6.82 0.81
C GLU A 78 12.14 -7.41 -0.43
N GLU A 79 11.37 -7.99 -1.36
CA GLU A 79 11.88 -8.52 -2.62
C GLU A 79 12.57 -7.41 -3.44
N PHE A 80 11.97 -6.22 -3.46
CA PHE A 80 12.55 -5.06 -4.12
C PHE A 80 13.87 -4.64 -3.48
N MET A 81 13.93 -4.55 -2.15
CA MET A 81 15.17 -4.24 -1.40
C MET A 81 16.27 -5.27 -1.65
N LYS A 82 15.94 -6.57 -1.59
CA LYS A 82 16.87 -7.67 -1.90
C LYS A 82 17.41 -7.56 -3.33
N SER A 83 16.53 -7.27 -4.30
CA SER A 83 16.92 -7.10 -5.71
C SER A 83 17.84 -5.89 -5.96
N ARG A 84 17.73 -4.83 -5.14
CA ARG A 84 18.62 -3.66 -5.20
C ARG A 84 19.97 -3.94 -4.57
N MET A 85 19.99 -4.61 -3.42
CA MET A 85 21.24 -4.99 -2.75
C MET A 85 22.08 -5.92 -3.63
N GLY A 86 21.46 -6.90 -4.32
CA GLY A 86 22.16 -7.80 -5.23
C GLY A 86 22.71 -7.15 -6.51
N ARG A 87 22.28 -5.93 -6.88
CA ARG A 87 22.81 -5.19 -8.03
C ARG A 87 23.92 -4.21 -7.69
N SER A 88 24.13 -3.90 -6.40
CA SER A 88 25.16 -2.96 -5.96
C SER A 88 26.54 -3.62 -5.77
N SER A 89 26.65 -4.93 -6.03
CA SER A 89 27.87 -5.74 -5.84
C SER A 89 28.54 -6.16 -7.15
N LEU A 90 28.19 -5.52 -8.27
CA LEU A 90 28.83 -5.65 -9.60
C LEU A 90 29.13 -4.25 -10.12
#